data_AF-A0A0A2BRY8-F1
#
_entry.id   AF-A0A0A2BRY8-F1
#
_cell.length_a   1.000
_cell.length_b   1.000
_cell.length_c   1.000
_cell.angle_alpha   90.00
_cell.angle_beta   90.00
_cell.angle_gamma   90.00
#
_symmetry.space_group_name_H-M   'P 1'
#
loop_
_entity.id
_entity.type
_entity.pdbx_description
1 polymer ?
#
loop_
_entity_poly.entity_id
_entity_poly.type
_entity_poly.pdbx_seq_one_letter_code
_entity_poly.pdbx_strand_id
1 'polypeptide(L)'
;MTKSDEGRANRDKPELTKRKGKLPWWVELLFVQIGLPEDLLRKILKIKSKSANYYDNNKSKVYLTLLIVSSVIYINPVIKYSANTNKCVSNTISLLKTKDKTINLTKSNKFIVALNYCNGGNISILD
;
A
#
# COMPACT_ATOMS: atom_id res chain seq x y z
N MET A 1 17.04 73.50 -35.29
CA MET A 1 16.57 72.22 -35.87
C MET A 1 17.83 71.40 -36.14
N THR A 2 18.15 70.27 -35.54
CA THR A 2 17.39 69.24 -34.79
C THR A 2 18.34 68.54 -33.80
N LYS A 3 17.76 68.04 -32.70
CA LYS A 3 18.40 67.23 -31.64
C LYS A 3 18.99 65.92 -32.19
N SER A 4 20.09 65.46 -31.59
CA SER A 4 20.50 64.05 -31.64
C SER A 4 20.53 63.54 -30.20
N ASP A 5 19.41 62.93 -29.80
CA ASP A 5 19.29 62.09 -28.62
C ASP A 5 19.61 60.65 -29.08
N GLU A 6 20.69 60.05 -28.59
CA GLU A 6 20.90 58.60 -28.74
C GLU A 6 21.14 57.97 -27.36
N GLY A 7 20.08 57.33 -26.89
CA GLY A 7 19.94 56.78 -25.55
C GLY A 7 20.89 55.61 -25.30
N ARG A 8 21.53 55.65 -24.13
CA ARG A 8 22.23 54.50 -23.55
C ARG A 8 21.21 53.40 -23.23
N ALA A 9 21.26 52.30 -23.99
CA ALA A 9 20.56 51.07 -23.66
C ALA A 9 21.03 50.54 -22.29
N ASN A 10 20.18 50.72 -21.27
CA ASN A 10 20.33 50.06 -19.98
C ASN A 10 19.99 48.58 -20.18
N ARG A 11 20.98 47.71 -20.05
CA ARG A 11 20.76 46.26 -20.01
C ARG A 11 20.19 45.93 -18.63
N ASP A 12 18.88 45.79 -18.53
CA ASP A 12 18.24 45.17 -17.38
C ASP A 12 18.81 43.76 -17.22
N LYS A 13 19.69 43.58 -16.23
CA LYS A 13 20.06 42.26 -15.76
C LYS A 13 18.80 41.65 -15.14
N PRO A 14 18.32 40.47 -15.55
CA PRO A 14 17.28 39.80 -14.79
C PRO A 14 17.90 39.41 -13.45
N GLU A 15 17.55 40.14 -12.39
CA GLU A 15 17.76 39.68 -11.03
C GLU A 15 17.04 38.35 -10.89
N LEU A 16 17.79 37.24 -10.99
CA LEU A 16 17.39 35.97 -10.41
C LEU A 16 17.32 36.19 -8.90
N THR A 17 16.20 36.74 -8.43
CA THR A 17 15.79 36.71 -7.03
C THR A 17 15.52 35.25 -6.68
N LYS A 18 16.58 34.49 -6.43
CA LYS A 18 16.51 33.19 -5.76
C LYS A 18 15.94 33.44 -4.38
N ARG A 19 14.61 33.32 -4.24
CA ARG A 19 13.97 33.21 -2.93
C ARG A 19 14.63 32.03 -2.23
N LYS A 20 15.48 32.31 -1.23
CA LYS A 20 15.98 31.30 -0.31
C LYS A 20 14.78 30.82 0.50
N GLY A 21 14.05 29.86 -0.05
CA GLY A 21 12.92 29.24 0.61
C GLY A 21 13.40 28.63 1.93
N LYS A 22 12.84 29.12 3.03
CA LYS A 22 13.08 28.59 4.38
C LYS A 22 12.84 27.08 4.35
N LEU A 23 13.81 26.29 4.79
CA LEU A 23 13.68 24.84 4.75
C LEU A 23 12.52 24.41 5.66
N PRO A 24 11.79 23.33 5.31
CA PRO A 24 10.71 22.82 6.15
C PRO A 24 11.18 22.52 7.57
N TRP A 25 10.36 22.79 8.58
CA TRP A 25 10.70 22.63 10.00
C TRP A 25 11.20 21.21 10.37
N TRP A 26 10.71 20.16 9.71
CA TRP A 26 11.21 18.79 9.86
C TRP A 26 12.69 18.62 9.46
N VAL A 27 13.19 19.44 8.54
CA VAL A 27 14.60 19.43 8.12
C VAL A 27 15.49 20.04 9.20
N GLU A 28 15.01 21.10 9.85
CA GLU A 28 15.71 21.76 10.96
C GLU A 28 15.92 20.77 12.14
N LEU A 29 14.91 19.95 12.43
CA LEU A 29 15.00 18.87 13.43
C LEU A 29 16.04 17.79 13.05
N LEU A 30 16.10 17.39 11.78
CA LEU A 30 17.07 16.42 11.27
C LEU A 30 18.52 16.93 11.35
N PHE A 31 18.71 18.24 11.18
CA PHE A 31 20.04 18.86 11.31
C PHE A 31 20.53 18.85 12.75
N VAL A 32 19.66 19.06 13.75
CA VAL A 32 20.06 19.21 15.16
C VAL A 32 20.38 17.87 15.83
N GLN A 33 19.66 16.79 15.51
CA GLN A 33 19.82 15.51 16.22
C GLN A 33 20.69 14.50 15.45
N ILE A 34 20.71 14.53 14.12
CA ILE A 34 21.32 13.47 13.29
C ILE A 34 22.51 14.00 12.47
N GLY A 35 22.66 15.32 12.34
CA GLY A 35 23.74 15.92 11.56
C GLY A 35 23.62 15.58 10.07
N LEU A 36 22.52 16.00 9.44
CA LEU A 36 22.22 15.65 8.05
C LEU A 36 23.27 16.25 7.07
N PRO A 37 24.06 15.45 6.34
CA PRO A 37 25.00 15.96 5.36
C PRO A 37 24.27 16.61 4.17
N GLU A 38 24.84 17.72 3.67
CA GLU A 38 24.24 18.54 2.60
C GLU A 38 23.97 17.73 1.31
N ASP A 39 24.81 16.75 1.01
CA ASP A 39 24.66 15.87 -0.15
C ASP A 39 23.40 15.01 -0.07
N LEU A 40 23.03 14.53 1.12
CA LEU A 40 21.79 13.77 1.32
C LEU A 40 20.57 14.67 1.10
N LEU A 41 20.61 15.90 1.62
CA LEU A 41 19.53 16.87 1.43
C LEU A 41 19.32 17.17 -0.06
N ARG A 42 20.39 17.43 -0.81
CA ARG A 42 20.33 17.67 -2.27
C ARG A 42 19.78 16.45 -3.01
N LYS A 43 20.15 15.25 -2.59
CA LYS A 43 19.67 13.99 -3.18
C LYS A 43 18.18 13.80 -2.94
N ILE A 44 17.71 14.02 -1.71
CA ILE A 44 16.28 13.95 -1.35
C ILE A 44 15.47 14.99 -2.13
N LEU A 45 15.96 16.22 -2.27
CA LEU A 45 15.29 17.27 -3.04
C LEU A 45 15.20 16.94 -4.54
N LYS A 46 16.27 16.39 -5.13
CA LYS A 46 16.25 15.91 -6.52
C LYS A 46 15.27 14.76 -6.72
N ILE A 47 15.26 13.79 -5.79
CA ILE A 47 14.34 12.66 -5.82
C ILE A 47 12.90 13.17 -5.70
N LYS A 48 12.62 14.05 -4.74
CA LYS A 48 11.30 14.66 -4.52
C LYS A 48 10.80 15.40 -5.76
N SER A 49 11.66 16.19 -6.41
CA SER A 49 11.30 16.91 -7.64
C SER A 49 11.00 15.94 -8.79
N LYS A 50 11.85 14.93 -8.99
CA LYS A 50 11.65 13.92 -10.04
C LYS A 50 10.41 13.07 -9.80
N SER A 51 10.14 12.68 -8.55
CA SER A 51 8.95 11.91 -8.17
C SER A 51 7.68 12.74 -8.27
N ALA A 52 7.72 14.04 -7.93
CA ALA A 52 6.57 14.94 -8.10
C ALA A 52 6.21 15.09 -9.59
N ASN A 53 7.19 15.32 -10.47
CA ASN A 53 6.96 15.38 -11.91
C ASN A 53 6.43 14.06 -12.48
N TYR A 54 6.95 12.92 -12.00
CA TYR A 54 6.48 11.61 -12.42
C TYR A 54 5.03 11.35 -11.99
N TYR A 55 4.70 11.70 -10.74
CA TYR A 55 3.36 11.56 -10.18
C TYR A 55 2.36 12.43 -10.92
N ASP A 56 2.70 13.69 -11.19
CA ASP A 56 1.79 14.61 -11.90
C ASP A 56 1.51 14.13 -13.33
N ASN A 57 2.57 13.70 -14.05
CA ASN A 57 2.43 13.17 -15.41
C ASN A 57 1.75 11.80 -15.49
N ASN A 58 1.73 11.01 -14.41
CA ASN A 58 1.22 9.63 -14.41
C ASN A 58 0.18 9.35 -13.32
N LYS A 59 -0.50 10.39 -12.82
CA LYS A 59 -1.42 10.31 -11.67
C LYS A 59 -2.43 9.17 -11.77
N SER A 60 -3.01 8.98 -12.97
CA SER A 60 -3.97 7.89 -13.24
C SER A 60 -3.37 6.50 -13.05
N LYS A 61 -2.15 6.26 -13.57
CA LYS A 61 -1.46 4.96 -13.43
C LYS A 61 -1.05 4.69 -11.99
N VAL A 62 -0.61 5.72 -11.27
CA VAL A 62 -0.26 5.59 -9.84
C VAL A 62 -1.50 5.26 -9.01
N TYR A 63 -2.63 5.90 -9.28
CA TYR A 63 -3.89 5.58 -8.61
C TYR A 63 -4.36 4.16 -8.92
N LEU A 64 -4.33 3.75 -10.19
CA LEU A 64 -4.72 2.40 -10.61
C LEU A 64 -3.86 1.32 -9.93
N THR A 65 -2.54 1.52 -9.88
CA THR A 65 -1.63 0.56 -9.23
C THR A 65 -1.90 0.47 -7.72
N LEU A 66 -2.16 1.59 -7.04
CA LEU A 66 -2.55 1.58 -5.64
C LEU A 66 -3.84 0.78 -5.40
N LEU A 67 -4.85 0.93 -6.26
CA LEU A 67 -6.10 0.17 -6.16
C LEU A 67 -5.88 -1.34 -6.36
N ILE A 68 -5.03 -1.74 -7.31
CA ILE A 68 -4.71 -3.15 -7.53
C ILE A 68 -4.01 -3.73 -6.30
N VAL A 69 -3.00 -3.03 -5.78
CA VAL A 69 -2.24 -3.48 -4.61
C VAL A 69 -3.13 -3.57 -3.38
N SER A 70 -3.99 -2.57 -3.12
CA SER A 70 -4.93 -2.61 -1.99
C SER A 70 -5.91 -3.77 -2.11
N SER A 71 -6.39 -4.04 -3.33
CA SER A 71 -7.30 -5.16 -3.59
C SER A 71 -6.65 -6.51 -3.29
N VAL A 72 -5.40 -6.72 -3.73
CA VAL A 72 -4.65 -7.96 -3.45
C VAL A 72 -4.43 -8.14 -1.95
N ILE A 73 -4.03 -7.08 -1.25
CA ILE A 73 -3.82 -7.10 0.21
C ILE A 73 -5.11 -7.50 0.92
N TYR A 74 -6.25 -6.95 0.52
CA TYR A 74 -7.56 -7.25 1.11
C TYR A 74 -8.03 -8.68 0.84
N ILE A 75 -7.77 -9.21 -0.36
CA ILE A 75 -8.20 -10.55 -0.76
C ILE A 75 -7.36 -11.66 -0.09
N ASN A 76 -6.08 -11.41 0.19
CA ASN A 76 -5.17 -12.39 0.78
C ASN A 76 -5.71 -13.10 2.05
N PRO A 77 -6.19 -12.40 3.10
CA PRO A 77 -6.77 -13.06 4.26
C PRO A 77 -8.02 -13.90 3.93
N VAL A 78 -8.83 -13.49 2.96
CA VAL A 78 -10.02 -14.23 2.52
C VAL A 78 -9.64 -15.56 1.86
N ILE A 79 -8.61 -15.55 1.01
CA ILE A 79 -8.07 -16.77 0.39
C ILE A 79 -7.52 -17.71 1.47
N LYS A 80 -6.72 -17.17 2.40
CA LYS A 80 -6.13 -17.97 3.48
C LYS A 80 -7.20 -18.58 4.39
N TYR A 81 -8.22 -17.79 4.75
CA TYR A 81 -9.36 -18.24 5.53
C TYR A 81 -10.09 -19.39 4.82
N SER A 82 -10.46 -19.18 3.55
CA SER A 82 -11.18 -20.17 2.74
C SER A 82 -10.39 -21.47 2.59
N ALA A 83 -9.08 -21.39 2.36
CA ALA A 83 -8.20 -22.56 2.27
C ALA A 83 -8.13 -23.33 3.59
N ASN A 84 -8.04 -22.63 4.73
CA ASN A 84 -8.00 -23.24 6.04
C ASN A 84 -9.33 -23.91 6.42
N THR A 85 -10.46 -23.25 6.13
CA THR A 85 -11.81 -23.82 6.34
C THR A 85 -12.01 -25.06 5.48
N ASN A 86 -11.63 -25.02 4.19
CA ASN A 86 -11.73 -26.19 3.32
C ASN A 86 -10.89 -27.37 3.83
N LYS A 87 -9.68 -27.11 4.32
CA LYS A 87 -8.82 -28.12 4.96
C LYS A 87 -9.46 -28.70 6.22
N CYS A 88 -10.04 -27.85 7.06
CA CYS A 88 -10.79 -28.28 8.25
C CYS A 88 -11.96 -29.19 7.87
N VAL A 89 -12.79 -28.78 6.90
CA VAL A 89 -13.96 -29.55 6.47
C VAL A 89 -13.55 -30.91 5.91
N SER A 90 -12.52 -30.94 5.06
CA SER A 90 -11.98 -32.20 4.52
C SER A 90 -11.48 -33.15 5.61
N ASN A 91 -10.71 -32.63 6.57
CA ASN A 91 -10.22 -33.41 7.72
C ASN A 91 -11.39 -33.95 8.55
N THR A 92 -12.38 -33.13 8.89
CA THR A 92 -13.52 -33.55 9.71
C THR A 92 -14.39 -34.59 9.00
N ILE A 93 -14.63 -34.45 7.69
CA ILE A 93 -15.32 -35.47 6.89
C ILE A 93 -14.55 -36.79 6.90
N SER A 94 -13.22 -36.75 6.85
CA SER A 94 -12.40 -37.97 6.93
C SER A 94 -12.55 -38.68 8.29
N LEU A 95 -12.59 -37.93 9.40
CA LEU A 95 -12.82 -38.44 10.76
C LEU A 95 -14.23 -39.03 10.92
N LEU A 96 -15.24 -38.35 10.38
CA LEU A 96 -16.62 -38.82 10.38
C LEU A 96 -16.78 -40.10 9.57
N LYS A 97 -16.07 -40.26 8.44
CA LYS A 97 -16.10 -41.49 7.63
C LYS A 97 -15.52 -42.70 8.38
N THR A 98 -14.49 -42.50 9.20
CA THR A 98 -13.97 -43.57 10.08
C THR A 98 -14.93 -43.93 11.21
N LYS A 99 -15.64 -42.96 11.80
CA LYS A 99 -16.64 -43.17 12.87
C LYS A 99 -18.03 -43.57 12.35
N ASP A 100 -18.25 -43.54 11.04
CA ASP A 100 -19.55 -43.82 10.40
C ASP A 100 -20.08 -45.22 10.68
N LYS A 101 -19.20 -46.19 10.97
CA LYS A 101 -19.63 -47.55 11.33
C LYS A 101 -20.52 -47.58 12.59
N THR A 102 -20.41 -46.58 13.45
CA THR A 102 -21.26 -46.41 14.65
C THR A 102 -22.39 -45.39 14.44
N ILE A 103 -22.29 -44.52 13.44
CA ILE A 103 -23.21 -43.40 13.24
C ILE A 103 -23.61 -43.39 11.76
N ASN A 104 -24.82 -43.86 11.43
CA ASN A 104 -25.34 -43.95 10.05
C ASN A 104 -25.61 -42.55 9.44
N LEU A 105 -24.55 -41.81 9.06
CA LEU A 105 -24.66 -40.47 8.49
C LEU A 105 -24.54 -40.50 6.95
N THR A 106 -25.48 -39.84 6.27
CA THR A 106 -25.37 -39.61 4.82
C THR A 106 -24.21 -38.68 4.50
N LYS A 107 -23.70 -38.74 3.25
CA LYS A 107 -22.58 -37.89 2.79
C LYS A 107 -22.88 -36.39 2.95
N SER A 108 -24.13 -35.98 2.73
CA SER A 108 -24.59 -34.59 2.90
C SER A 108 -24.53 -34.16 4.36
N ASN A 109 -25.02 -35.01 5.27
CA ASN A 109 -25.03 -34.71 6.71
C ASN A 109 -23.60 -34.58 7.26
N LYS A 110 -22.66 -35.40 6.80
CA LYS A 110 -21.24 -35.28 7.18
C LYS A 110 -20.65 -33.93 6.78
N PHE A 111 -20.99 -33.42 5.60
CA PHE A 111 -20.54 -32.12 5.13
C PHE A 111 -21.13 -30.98 5.96
N ILE A 112 -22.44 -31.01 6.26
CA ILE A 112 -23.12 -30.01 7.08
C ILE A 112 -22.53 -29.95 8.50
N VAL A 113 -22.33 -31.11 9.12
CA VAL A 113 -21.73 -31.22 10.46
C VAL A 113 -20.29 -30.71 10.47
N ALA A 114 -19.49 -31.13 9.50
CA ALA A 114 -18.10 -30.67 9.36
C ALA A 114 -18.02 -29.16 9.13
N LEU A 115 -18.91 -28.60 8.30
CA LEU A 115 -18.97 -27.17 8.02
C LEU A 115 -19.36 -26.36 9.25
N ASN A 116 -20.36 -26.82 10.02
CA ASN A 116 -20.76 -26.18 11.27
C ASN A 116 -19.60 -26.19 12.29
N TYR A 117 -18.96 -27.34 12.48
CA TYR A 117 -17.80 -27.47 13.37
C TYR A 117 -16.66 -26.54 12.97
N CYS A 118 -16.29 -26.51 11.69
CA CYS A 118 -15.22 -25.66 11.19
C CYS A 118 -15.55 -24.16 11.21
N ASN A 119 -16.82 -23.79 11.38
CA ASN A 119 -17.27 -22.41 11.60
C ASN A 119 -17.45 -22.07 13.09
N GLY A 120 -16.96 -22.91 14.01
CA GLY A 120 -17.00 -22.67 15.46
C GLY A 120 -18.20 -23.29 16.19
N GLY A 121 -19.00 -24.12 15.51
CA GLY A 121 -20.02 -24.94 16.14
C GLY A 121 -19.42 -26.11 16.93
N ASN A 122 -20.17 -26.64 17.88
CA ASN A 122 -19.79 -27.88 18.57
C ASN A 122 -20.16 -29.11 17.73
N ILE A 123 -19.39 -30.19 17.87
CA ILE A 123 -19.61 -31.48 17.22
C ILE A 123 -20.01 -32.53 18.24
N SER A 124 -21.20 -32.37 18.82
CA SER A 124 -21.78 -33.28 19.84
C SER A 124 -22.00 -34.73 19.38
N ILE A 125 -21.66 -35.05 18.13
CA ILE A 125 -21.80 -36.37 17.51
C ILE A 125 -20.46 -37.14 17.57
N LEU A 126 -19.36 -36.49 17.98
CA LEU A 126 -18.02 -37.09 18.12
C LEU A 126 -17.60 -37.37 19.57
N ASP A 127 -18.25 -36.72 20.55
CA ASP A 127 -18.13 -36.96 22.00
C ASP A 127 -18.85 -38.27 22.39
#